data_AF-A0A2V8WXN3-F1
#
_entry.id   AF-A0A2V8WXN3-F1
#
_cell.length_a   1.000
_cell.length_b   1.000
_cell.length_c   1.000
_cell.angle_alpha   90.00
_cell.angle_beta   90.00
_cell.angle_gamma   90.00
#
_symmetry.space_group_name_H-M   'P 1'
#
loop_
_entity.id
_entity.type
_entity.pdbx_description
1 polymer ?
#
loop_
_entity_poly.entity_id
_entity_poly.type
_entity_poly.pdbx_seq_one_letter_code
_entity_poly.pdbx_strand_id
1 'polypeptide(L)'
;DHEIEIALYRSVQEALHNVAKHSRAKNFVIRFGIEDGLAVLRVEDDGVGFSGKGTSRSRSFGLLGMRERIAALGGTVRIRSRKGTGTRITVMLPLPASTARHASRTDLLAGAGGFSSKYEGALEAQTNLSPANTHNVHQVHSS
;
A
#
# COMPACT_ATOMS: atom_id res chain seq x y z
N ASP A 1 -9.58 3.98 -12.79
CA ASP A 1 -10.97 3.86 -12.34
C ASP A 1 -11.02 4.63 -11.04
N HIS A 2 -11.83 5.68 -10.99
CA HIS A 2 -11.72 6.71 -9.96
C HIS A 2 -11.96 6.17 -8.55
N GLU A 3 -12.86 5.19 -8.40
CA GLU A 3 -13.16 4.57 -7.10
C GLU A 3 -11.98 3.75 -6.58
N ILE A 4 -11.28 3.03 -7.48
CA ILE A 4 -10.07 2.28 -7.14
C ILE A 4 -8.95 3.23 -6.70
N GLU A 5 -8.74 4.32 -7.43
CA GLU A 5 -7.73 5.34 -7.11
C GLU A 5 -7.99 5.97 -5.74
N ILE A 6 -9.23 6.36 -5.46
CA ILE A 6 -9.63 6.91 -4.15
C ILE A 6 -9.41 5.86 -3.05
N ALA A 7 -9.81 4.61 -3.28
CA ALA A 7 -9.67 3.56 -2.28
C ALA A 7 -8.21 3.26 -1.93
N LEU A 8 -7.33 3.23 -2.94
CA LEU A 8 -5.89 3.08 -2.74
C LEU A 8 -5.30 4.29 -2.01
N TYR A 9 -5.66 5.51 -2.42
CA TYR A 9 -5.20 6.73 -1.76
C TYR A 9 -5.58 6.78 -0.28
N ARG A 10 -6.84 6.46 0.04
CA ARG A 10 -7.30 6.38 1.44
C ARG A 10 -6.61 5.27 2.21
N SER A 11 -6.28 4.16 1.55
CA SER A 11 -5.52 3.06 2.17
C SER A 11 -4.09 3.50 2.53
N VAL A 12 -3.43 4.26 1.66
CA VAL A 12 -2.12 4.88 1.95
C VAL A 12 -2.23 5.86 3.12
N GLN A 13 -3.22 6.77 3.10
CA GLN A 13 -3.40 7.74 4.18
C GLN A 13 -3.58 7.06 5.54
N GLU A 14 -4.43 6.04 5.61
CA GLU A 14 -4.67 5.28 6.83
C GLU A 14 -3.42 4.52 7.28
N ALA A 15 -2.69 3.90 6.35
CA ALA A 15 -1.44 3.22 6.67
C ALA A 15 -0.38 4.19 7.21
N LEU A 16 -0.20 5.35 6.58
CA LEU A 16 0.71 6.40 7.03
C LEU A 16 0.29 6.99 8.38
N HIS A 17 -1.00 7.15 8.62
CA HIS A 17 -1.52 7.56 9.92
C HIS A 17 -1.14 6.56 11.01
N ASN A 18 -1.31 5.25 10.73
CA ASN A 18 -0.91 4.18 11.65
C ASN A 18 0.61 4.18 11.91
N VAL A 19 1.43 4.39 10.87
CA VAL A 19 2.88 4.55 11.03
C VAL A 19 3.19 5.73 11.96
N ALA A 20 2.68 6.92 11.66
CA ALA A 20 2.98 8.14 12.40
C ALA A 20 2.48 8.12 13.86
N LYS A 21 1.32 7.50 14.13
CA LYS A 21 0.71 7.53 15.46
C LYS A 21 1.03 6.33 16.35
N HIS A 22 1.34 5.18 15.76
CA HIS A 22 1.36 3.92 16.52
C HIS A 22 2.63 3.09 16.36
N SER A 23 3.36 3.22 15.24
CA SER A 23 4.44 2.28 14.93
C SER A 23 5.74 2.54 15.69
N ARG A 24 6.09 3.79 16.02
CA ARG A 24 7.47 4.18 16.38
C ARG A 24 8.53 3.66 15.38
N ALA A 25 8.11 3.39 14.14
CA ALA A 25 8.99 3.01 13.04
C ALA A 25 9.96 4.16 12.77
N LYS A 26 11.14 3.81 12.26
CA LYS A 26 12.12 4.75 11.71
C LYS A 26 11.99 4.86 10.20
N ASN A 27 11.55 3.78 9.56
CA ASN A 27 11.45 3.66 8.12
C ASN A 27 10.09 3.08 7.74
N PHE A 28 9.62 3.48 6.58
CA PHE A 28 8.53 2.80 5.92
C PHE A 28 8.76 2.73 4.41
N VAL A 29 8.11 1.77 3.78
CA VAL A 29 8.16 1.52 2.35
C VAL A 29 6.75 1.38 1.81
N ILE A 30 6.46 2.08 0.73
CA ILE A 30 5.23 1.94 -0.05
C ILE A 30 5.60 1.38 -1.41
N ARG A 31 5.01 0.26 -1.80
CA ARG A 31 5.12 -0.31 -3.14
C ARG A 31 3.75 -0.35 -3.79
N PHE A 32 3.68 0.11 -5.02
CA PHE A 32 2.49 0.00 -5.86
C PHE A 32 2.84 -0.67 -7.18
N GLY A 33 1.92 -1.47 -7.71
CA GLY A 33 2.07 -2.15 -8.99
C GLY A 33 0.81 -2.87 -9.41
N ILE A 34 0.89 -3.51 -10.58
CA ILE A 34 -0.18 -4.36 -11.13
C ILE A 34 0.34 -5.79 -11.23
N GLU A 35 -0.38 -6.74 -10.64
CA GLU A 35 -0.07 -8.18 -10.63
C GLU A 35 -1.33 -8.96 -11.01
N ASP A 36 -1.27 -9.80 -12.04
CA ASP A 36 -2.37 -10.69 -12.46
C ASP A 36 -3.75 -9.99 -12.61
N GLY A 37 -3.75 -8.77 -13.17
CA GLY A 37 -4.97 -7.96 -13.35
C GLY A 37 -5.49 -7.29 -12.07
N LEU A 38 -4.69 -7.28 -11.00
CA LEU A 38 -5.00 -6.63 -9.73
C LEU A 38 -4.09 -5.42 -9.52
N ALA A 39 -4.63 -4.31 -9.06
CA ALA A 39 -3.85 -3.24 -8.45
C ALA A 39 -3.41 -3.69 -7.06
N VAL A 40 -2.11 -3.69 -6.81
CA VAL A 40 -1.50 -4.16 -5.56
C VAL A 40 -0.76 -3.01 -4.89
N LEU A 41 -1.18 -2.67 -3.68
CA LEU A 41 -0.52 -1.71 -2.80
C LEU A 41 0.04 -2.44 -1.58
N ARG A 42 1.32 -2.25 -1.30
CA ARG A 42 2.00 -2.75 -0.09
C ARG A 42 2.56 -1.58 0.70
N VAL A 43 2.24 -1.51 1.98
CA VAL A 43 2.80 -0.53 2.93
C VAL A 43 3.45 -1.29 4.07
N GLU A 44 4.71 -0.99 4.34
CA GLU A 44 5.53 -1.70 5.32
C GLU A 44 6.26 -0.71 6.22
N ASP A 45 6.29 -0.96 7.51
CA ASP A 45 7.07 -0.19 8.49
C ASP A 45 7.95 -1.11 9.33
N ASP A 46 9.03 -0.57 9.90
CA ASP A 46 9.97 -1.27 10.79
C ASP A 46 9.67 -1.04 12.29
N GLY A 47 8.43 -0.68 12.62
CA GLY A 47 8.03 -0.26 13.96
C GLY A 47 7.84 -1.40 14.97
N VAL A 48 7.20 -1.07 16.09
CA VAL A 48 6.98 -1.98 17.22
C VAL A 48 6.00 -3.12 16.90
N GLY A 49 5.22 -3.01 15.83
CA GLY A 49 4.20 -3.98 15.44
C GLY A 49 3.16 -4.28 16.53
N PHE A 50 2.26 -5.22 16.27
CA PHE A 50 1.22 -5.64 17.21
C PHE A 50 0.92 -7.14 17.09
N SER A 51 0.45 -7.74 18.19
CA SER A 51 0.02 -9.14 18.21
C SER A 51 -1.48 -9.23 18.04
N GLY A 52 -1.96 -9.88 16.98
CA GLY A 52 -3.39 -10.02 16.67
C GLY A 52 -4.27 -10.74 17.70
N LYS A 53 -3.70 -11.20 18.84
CA LYS A 53 -4.41 -11.95 19.88
C LYS A 53 -4.65 -11.20 21.20
N GLY A 54 -4.21 -9.95 21.39
CA GLY A 54 -4.12 -9.42 22.77
C GLY A 54 -4.21 -7.92 23.04
N THR A 55 -4.66 -7.07 22.11
CA THR A 55 -4.84 -5.64 22.44
C THR A 55 -6.11 -5.06 21.82
N SER A 56 -7.10 -4.91 22.70
CA SER A 56 -8.18 -3.93 22.71
C SER A 56 -9.20 -3.93 21.57
N ARG A 57 -10.46 -3.68 21.97
CA ARG A 57 -11.62 -3.37 21.13
C ARG A 57 -11.46 -2.10 20.28
N SER A 58 -10.28 -1.47 20.30
CA SER A 58 -9.82 -0.40 19.41
C SER A 58 -9.01 -0.92 18.20
N ARG A 59 -9.36 -2.12 17.68
CA ARG A 59 -8.93 -2.56 16.34
C ARG A 59 -9.51 -1.53 15.36
N SER A 60 -8.67 -0.55 15.05
CA SER A 60 -8.98 0.82 14.65
C SER A 60 -10.06 0.88 13.59
N PHE A 61 -11.04 1.78 13.79
CA PHE A 61 -12.05 2.12 12.79
C PHE A 61 -11.42 2.37 11.41
N GLY A 62 -10.17 2.86 11.37
CA GLY A 62 -9.41 3.02 10.14
C GLY A 62 -9.06 1.71 9.42
N LEU A 63 -8.54 0.68 10.11
CA LEU A 63 -8.26 -0.63 9.48
C LEU A 63 -9.54 -1.39 9.12
N LEU A 64 -10.61 -1.24 9.91
CA LEU A 64 -11.92 -1.80 9.58
C LEU A 64 -12.52 -1.11 8.35
N GLY A 65 -12.55 0.23 8.34
CA GLY A 65 -13.06 1.01 7.22
C GLY A 65 -12.22 0.83 5.94
N MET A 66 -10.91 0.59 6.06
CA MET A 66 -10.08 0.16 4.94
C MET A 66 -10.57 -1.19 4.38
N ARG A 67 -10.80 -2.19 5.23
CA ARG A 67 -11.31 -3.51 4.78
C ARG A 67 -12.67 -3.41 4.11
N GLU A 68 -13.61 -2.67 4.71
CA GLU A 68 -14.96 -2.49 4.18
C GLU A 68 -14.92 -1.80 2.80
N ARG A 69 -14.16 -0.69 2.69
CA ARG A 69 -13.99 0.05 1.44
C ARG A 69 -13.40 -0.83 0.33
N ILE A 70 -12.36 -1.59 0.65
CA ILE A 70 -11.70 -2.45 -0.32
C ILE A 70 -12.60 -3.64 -0.71
N ALA A 71 -13.33 -4.22 0.25
CA ALA A 71 -14.30 -5.28 -0.02
C ALA A 71 -15.45 -4.81 -0.91
N ALA A 72 -15.92 -3.57 -0.76
CA ALA A 72 -16.97 -2.98 -1.60
C ALA A 72 -16.59 -2.89 -3.08
N LEU A 73 -15.29 -2.90 -3.39
CA LEU A 73 -14.75 -2.92 -4.75
C LEU A 73 -14.28 -4.32 -5.19
N GLY A 74 -14.67 -5.38 -4.48
CA GLY A 74 -14.28 -6.76 -4.78
C GLY A 74 -12.82 -7.09 -4.46
N GLY A 75 -12.14 -6.23 -3.69
CA GLY A 75 -10.75 -6.41 -3.30
C GLY A 75 -10.56 -7.14 -1.98
N THR A 76 -9.29 -7.26 -1.58
CA THR A 76 -8.89 -7.83 -0.29
C THR A 76 -7.81 -7.02 0.41
N VAL A 77 -7.79 -7.08 1.74
CA VAL A 77 -6.74 -6.49 2.58
C VAL A 77 -6.13 -7.57 3.46
N ARG A 78 -4.82 -7.74 3.40
CA ARG A 78 -4.03 -8.61 4.28
C ARG A 78 -3.14 -7.76 5.17
N ILE A 79 -3.16 -8.03 6.47
CA ILE A 79 -2.33 -7.33 7.45
C ILE A 79 -1.50 -8.36 8.18
N ARG A 80 -0.18 -8.20 8.15
CA ARG A 80 0.77 -9.01 8.90
C ARG A 80 1.51 -8.09 9.87
N SER A 81 1.44 -8.40 11.14
CA SER A 81 2.17 -7.66 12.18
C SER A 81 2.54 -8.61 13.30
N ARG A 82 3.70 -8.37 13.91
CA ARG A 82 4.16 -9.04 15.11
C ARG A 82 4.94 -8.04 15.94
N LYS A 83 4.83 -8.16 17.28
CA LYS A 83 5.59 -7.32 18.19
C LYS A 83 7.09 -7.38 17.85
N GLY A 84 7.69 -6.21 17.66
CA GLY A 84 9.10 -6.00 17.35
C GLY A 84 9.50 -6.17 15.89
N THR A 85 8.57 -6.41 14.95
CA THR A 85 8.90 -6.68 13.53
C THR A 85 8.18 -5.75 12.56
N GLY A 86 7.56 -4.67 13.06
CA GLY A 86 6.77 -3.76 12.24
C GLY A 86 5.44 -4.31 11.75
N THR A 87 4.88 -3.63 10.75
CA THR A 87 3.59 -3.98 10.14
C THR A 87 3.71 -3.96 8.63
N ARG A 88 3.06 -4.93 7.97
CA ARG A 88 2.85 -4.98 6.53
C ARG A 88 1.36 -5.01 6.23
N ILE A 89 0.89 -4.04 5.46
CA ILE A 89 -0.46 -3.98 4.89
C ILE A 89 -0.35 -4.26 3.40
N THR A 90 -1.19 -5.14 2.89
CA THR A 90 -1.30 -5.45 1.46
C THR A 90 -2.75 -5.30 1.03
N VAL A 91 -3.00 -4.40 0.08
CA VAL A 91 -4.31 -4.15 -0.53
C VAL A 91 -4.26 -4.65 -1.97
N MET A 92 -5.30 -5.38 -2.37
CA MET A 92 -5.43 -5.94 -3.73
C MET A 92 -6.82 -5.60 -4.25
N LEU A 93 -6.91 -4.95 -5.41
CA LEU A 93 -8.17 -4.57 -6.06
C LEU A 93 -8.20 -5.07 -7.51
N PRO A 94 -9.32 -5.67 -7.98
CA PRO A 94 -9.45 -6.05 -9.37
C PRO A 94 -9.47 -4.82 -10.28
N LEU A 95 -8.69 -4.84 -11.37
CA LEU A 95 -8.76 -3.79 -12.38
C LEU A 95 -9.83 -4.13 -13.43
N PRO A 96 -10.64 -3.14 -13.86
CA PRO A 96 -11.55 -3.33 -14.98
C PRO A 96 -10.81 -3.75 -16.25
N ALA A 97 -11.39 -4.67 -17.03
CA ALA A 97 -10.84 -5.10 -18.32
C ALA A 97 -10.67 -3.96 -19.35
N SER A 98 -11.25 -2.78 -19.10
CA SER A 98 -11.07 -1.56 -19.90
C SER A 98 -9.77 -0.81 -19.59
N THR A 99 -9.20 -0.94 -18.38
CA THR A 99 -7.94 -0.29 -18.02
C THR A 99 -6.72 -1.03 -18.61
N ALA A 100 -6.84 -2.35 -18.81
CA ALA A 100 -5.86 -3.14 -19.57
C ALA A 100 -5.76 -2.73 -21.06
N ARG A 101 -6.83 -2.12 -21.62
CA ARG A 101 -6.87 -1.64 -23.01
C ARG A 101 -6.14 -0.32 -23.26
N HIS A 102 -5.89 0.48 -22.21
CA HIS A 102 -5.04 1.68 -22.33
C HIS A 102 -3.55 1.36 -22.26
N ALA A 103 -3.16 0.28 -21.58
CA ALA A 103 -1.77 -0.20 -21.56
C ALA A 103 -1.32 -0.84 -22.90
N SER A 104 -2.26 -1.34 -23.71
CA SER A 104 -1.97 -2.18 -24.89
C SER A 104 -1.76 -1.42 -26.21
N ARG A 105 -1.60 -0.09 -26.20
CA ARG A 105 -1.26 0.68 -27.42
C ARG A 105 0.19 1.17 -27.50
N THR A 106 1.04 0.89 -26.49
CA THR A 106 2.46 1.29 -26.51
C THR A 106 3.48 0.19 -26.12
N ASP A 107 3.06 -0.99 -25.65
CA ASP A 107 3.99 -1.97 -25.02
C ASP A 107 4.09 -3.36 -25.66
N LEU A 108 3.78 -3.52 -26.94
CA LEU A 108 3.86 -4.82 -27.63
C LEU A 108 5.31 -5.32 -27.88
N LEU A 109 6.27 -4.98 -27.02
CA LEU A 109 7.69 -5.37 -27.09
C LEU A 109 8.31 -5.75 -25.73
N ALA A 110 7.61 -6.51 -24.87
CA ALA A 110 8.22 -7.35 -23.82
C ALA A 110 7.12 -8.30 -23.31
N GLY A 111 7.19 -9.61 -23.46
CA GLY A 111 8.23 -10.47 -22.88
C GLY A 111 7.71 -11.01 -21.55
N ALA A 112 7.40 -12.31 -21.50
CA ALA A 112 6.70 -12.99 -20.42
C ALA A 112 7.35 -12.82 -19.04
N GLY A 113 6.51 -12.64 -18.01
CA GLY A 113 6.88 -12.77 -16.59
C GLY A 113 7.57 -11.53 -16.01
N GLY A 114 6.79 -10.68 -15.36
CA GLY A 114 7.33 -9.53 -14.66
C GLY A 114 6.29 -8.44 -14.52
N PHE A 115 6.29 -7.81 -13.36
CA PHE A 115 5.58 -6.57 -13.08
C PHE A 115 5.65 -5.61 -14.28
N SER A 116 4.51 -5.08 -14.72
CA SER A 116 4.49 -4.14 -15.84
C SER A 116 5.16 -2.83 -15.41
N SER A 117 6.35 -2.57 -15.97
CA SER A 117 7.25 -1.43 -15.73
C SER A 117 6.58 -0.04 -15.70
N LYS A 118 5.38 0.12 -16.27
CA LYS A 118 4.68 1.42 -16.33
C LYS A 118 4.06 1.90 -15.02
N TYR A 119 3.81 1.02 -14.06
CA TYR A 119 3.15 1.36 -12.79
C TYR A 119 3.94 0.91 -11.57
N GLU A 120 5.22 0.60 -11.75
CA GLU A 120 6.10 0.26 -10.64
C GLU A 120 6.60 1.51 -9.94
N GLY A 121 6.41 1.55 -8.62
CA GLY A 121 6.99 2.58 -7.77
C GLY A 121 7.18 2.06 -6.36
N ALA A 122 8.42 2.08 -5.88
CA ALA A 122 8.75 1.97 -4.47
C ALA A 122 9.10 3.36 -3.95
N LEU A 123 8.35 3.84 -2.96
CA LEU A 123 8.67 5.04 -2.22
C LEU A 123 9.16 4.62 -0.84
N GLU A 124 10.43 4.89 -0.56
CA GLU A 124 11.02 4.68 0.75
C GLU A 124 11.18 6.03 1.44
N ALA A 125 10.78 6.10 2.70
CA ALA A 125 10.92 7.32 3.48
C ALA A 125 11.20 7.02 4.95
N GLN A 126 11.95 7.93 5.56
CA GLN A 126 12.24 7.91 6.99
C GLN A 126 11.14 8.67 7.73
N THR A 127 10.74 8.19 8.90
CA THR A 127 9.65 8.75 9.71
C THR A 127 10.05 10.03 10.46
N ASN A 128 11.01 10.82 9.96
CA ASN A 128 11.38 12.14 10.51
C ASN A 128 10.25 13.18 10.28
N LEU A 129 9.07 12.90 10.81
CA LEU A 129 7.90 13.77 10.87
C LEU A 129 8.06 14.72 12.05
N SER A 130 8.98 15.67 11.94
CA SER A 130 8.75 16.97 12.59
C SER A 130 7.58 17.63 11.84
N PRO A 131 6.63 18.33 12.50
CA PRO A 131 5.45 18.93 11.85
C PRO A 131 5.77 19.90 10.69
N ALA A 132 7.03 20.22 10.44
CA ALA A 132 7.50 21.16 9.43
C ALA A 132 8.06 20.54 8.13
N ASN A 133 8.13 19.21 7.95
CA ASN A 133 8.85 18.66 6.78
C ASN A 133 8.14 17.48 6.09
N THR A 134 7.25 17.79 5.16
CA THR A 134 6.48 16.83 4.32
C THR A 134 7.16 16.44 2.99
N HIS A 135 8.42 16.80 2.75
CA HIS A 135 9.01 16.82 1.40
C HIS A 135 10.20 15.89 1.12
N ASN A 136 10.48 14.85 1.93
CA ASN A 136 11.56 13.90 1.60
C ASN A 136 11.01 12.53 1.24
N VAL A 137 10.78 12.35 -0.06
CA VAL A 137 10.41 11.09 -0.69
C VAL A 137 11.48 10.81 -1.74
N HIS A 138 12.35 9.82 -1.50
CA HIS A 138 13.30 9.38 -2.53
C HIS A 138 12.64 8.26 -3.34
N GLN A 139 12.44 8.52 -4.64
CA GLN A 139 12.03 7.49 -5.59
C GLN A 139 13.26 6.62 -5.89
N VAL A 140 13.18 5.34 -5.54
CA VAL A 140 14.23 4.37 -5.89
C VAL A 140 13.93 3.88 -7.30
N HIS A 141 14.73 4.29 -8.28
CA HIS A 141 14.67 3.73 -9.63
C HIS A 141 15.34 2.36 -9.61
N SER A 142 14.58 1.28 -9.79
CA SER A 142 15.14 -0.03 -10.08
C SER A 142 15.63 -0.03 -11.54
N SER A 143 16.89 -0.42 -11.74
CA SER A 143 17.56 -0.54 -13.04
C SER A 143 17.16 -1.80 -13.80
#